data_AF-C3ZHM6-F1
#
_entry.id   AF-C3ZHM6-F1
#
_cell.length_a   1.000
_cell.length_b   1.000
_cell.length_c   1.000
_cell.angle_alpha   90.00
_cell.angle_beta   90.00
_cell.angle_gamma   90.00
#
_symmetry.space_group_name_H-M   'P 1'
#
loop_
_entity.id
_entity.type
_entity.pdbx_description
1 polymer ?
#
loop_
_entity_poly.entity_id
_entity_poly.type
_entity_poly.pdbx_seq_one_letter_code
_entity_poly.pdbx_strand_id
1 'polypeptide(L)'
;MNQAYEVRSEDIVGYGMICNQTPDQTRDALGKMATEAPPACRTATGGNCTWRRYLVHFRYDMRYKAVFMVTALFLVWVALQHGPRPRVLHYMWSYGDLVVLPEDEAVSQGAVCLDGSPPGYYLRRGIVNLVARRIQVACRMPVSLPDPSSSPDPGSLPNPGSLPDPGSLPDPCSLPDPCSLPDPGSSPDPGSLPNPGTGKGAKNWIIYLEGGGWCWDVPDCYKRSLTNWGSSKYFKWNFWFDGFLSNSPSVNPDFYNWNVAMLKYCDGASFAGNRTDVVVHEGKQLYFRGRRVLQALLDHLLAHGLDQADRVILSGVSAGGVAVMLHADYVRSRLPARVTYHALPDAGFFPDTRNITGHEHIRTLYQRSFTMQNCSGGVDDDCIKDKTEEMQWQCYIAQYAYKYVQTPMFIANSGYDYWSLWFVYHLRCHPEQCPPEKQDKLEEFHQKILAITSQVRKSEKDGIFLPSCFIHSLTSFGYTWTDYLVSGTSLRDAFHKWYTGKTPAVVANYFDKPYPENPTCPWTIEFYNRVTQRLGAYEFYVQ
;
A
#
# COMPACT_ATOMS: atom_id res chain seq x y z
N MET A 1 -41.22 -25.42 24.64
CA MET A 1 -40.71 -26.77 24.31
C MET A 1 -40.07 -26.68 22.93
N ASN A 2 -38.79 -26.97 22.67
CA ASN A 2 -37.68 -27.40 23.51
C ASN A 2 -36.37 -26.95 22.82
N GLN A 3 -35.51 -26.33 23.64
CA GLN A 3 -34.04 -26.34 23.69
C GLN A 3 -33.22 -26.21 22.38
N ALA A 4 -32.67 -25.01 22.21
CA ALA A 4 -31.39 -24.77 21.57
C ALA A 4 -30.27 -25.47 22.36
N TYR A 5 -29.36 -26.17 21.66
CA TYR A 5 -28.07 -26.57 22.21
C TYR A 5 -27.03 -25.52 21.83
N GLU A 6 -26.57 -24.81 22.86
CA GLU A 6 -25.48 -23.83 22.82
C GLU A 6 -24.15 -24.60 22.84
N VAL A 7 -23.33 -24.49 21.79
CA VAL A 7 -21.97 -25.04 21.77
C VAL A 7 -21.04 -24.00 22.38
N ARG A 8 -20.37 -24.33 23.49
CA ARG A 8 -19.38 -23.45 24.13
C ARG A 8 -18.01 -23.59 23.43
N SER A 9 -17.21 -22.54 23.46
CA SER A 9 -15.92 -22.37 22.74
C SER A 9 -14.77 -23.29 23.17
N GLU A 10 -15.04 -24.41 23.85
CA GLU A 10 -14.02 -25.32 24.41
C GLU A 10 -14.17 -26.78 23.90
N ASP A 11 -15.15 -27.06 23.04
CA ASP A 11 -15.35 -28.41 22.47
C ASP A 11 -14.64 -28.54 21.10
N ILE A 12 -13.65 -29.43 21.01
CA ILE A 12 -13.01 -29.81 19.73
C ILE A 12 -13.83 -30.93 19.09
N VAL A 13 -14.33 -30.71 17.87
CA VAL A 13 -15.03 -31.71 17.06
C VAL A 13 -14.03 -32.41 16.14
N GLY A 14 -13.87 -33.73 16.30
CA GLY A 14 -13.01 -34.56 15.45
C GLY A 14 -13.79 -35.58 14.61
N TYR A 15 -13.24 -35.94 13.45
CA TYR A 15 -13.73 -37.01 12.57
C TYR A 15 -12.68 -38.13 12.51
N GLY A 16 -13.10 -39.38 12.70
CA GLY A 16 -12.22 -40.55 12.62
C GLY A 16 -12.90 -41.73 11.92
N MET A 17 -12.09 -42.52 11.20
CA MET A 17 -12.52 -43.74 10.50
C MET A 17 -12.28 -44.94 11.41
N ILE A 18 -13.30 -45.77 11.65
CA ILE A 18 -13.17 -46.97 12.49
C ILE A 18 -13.35 -48.21 11.61
N CYS A 19 -12.42 -49.15 11.72
CA CYS A 19 -12.48 -50.46 11.07
C CYS A 19 -12.51 -51.55 12.15
N ASN A 20 -13.49 -52.45 12.07
CA ASN A 20 -13.86 -53.54 13.01
C ASN A 20 -12.82 -53.91 14.09
N GLN A 21 -13.04 -53.43 15.31
CA GLN A 21 -12.44 -53.96 16.55
C GLN A 21 -13.44 -53.86 17.72
N THR A 22 -13.32 -54.76 18.69
CA THR A 22 -14.26 -54.93 19.82
C THR A 22 -14.20 -53.74 20.81
N PRO A 23 -15.27 -53.52 21.61
CA PRO A 23 -15.43 -52.31 22.43
C PRO A 23 -14.25 -51.98 23.36
N ASP A 24 -13.56 -52.99 23.88
CA ASP A 24 -12.44 -52.79 24.82
C ASP A 24 -11.15 -52.29 24.15
N GLN A 25 -10.96 -52.51 22.84
CA GLN A 25 -9.79 -52.00 22.11
C GLN A 25 -9.89 -50.51 21.76
N THR A 26 -11.10 -49.93 21.82
CA THR A 26 -11.35 -48.52 21.46
C THR A 26 -10.86 -47.55 22.55
N ARG A 27 -10.88 -47.97 23.82
CA ARG A 27 -10.48 -47.12 24.96
C ARG A 27 -8.97 -46.88 25.02
N ASP A 28 -8.18 -47.88 24.66
CA ASP A 28 -6.72 -47.81 24.68
C ASP A 28 -6.14 -47.01 23.49
N ALA A 29 -6.82 -47.01 22.33
CA ALA A 29 -6.43 -46.22 21.17
C ALA A 29 -6.65 -44.71 21.39
N LEU A 30 -7.73 -44.33 22.08
CA LEU A 30 -8.06 -42.92 22.39
C LEU A 30 -7.10 -42.29 23.40
N GLY A 31 -6.53 -43.06 24.32
CA GLY A 31 -5.51 -42.57 25.26
C GLY A 31 -4.18 -42.22 24.58
N LYS A 32 -3.83 -42.91 23.49
CA LYS A 32 -2.56 -42.69 22.76
C LYS A 32 -2.63 -41.54 21.74
N MET A 33 -3.80 -41.26 21.14
CA MET A 33 -3.98 -40.15 20.20
C MET A 33 -3.82 -38.74 20.83
N ALA A 34 -3.91 -38.61 22.14
CA ALA A 34 -3.73 -37.32 22.82
C ALA A 34 -2.25 -36.92 23.00
N THR A 35 -1.29 -37.81 22.71
CA THR A 35 0.14 -37.58 22.99
C THR A 35 1.08 -37.80 21.80
N GLU A 36 0.63 -38.38 20.69
CA GLU A 36 1.44 -38.57 19.47
C GLU A 36 0.63 -38.31 18.19
N ALA A 37 1.28 -37.78 17.14
CA ALA A 37 0.68 -37.62 15.81
C ALA A 37 0.39 -38.99 15.17
N PRO A 38 -0.70 -39.15 14.39
CA PRO A 38 -1.14 -40.47 13.94
C PRO A 38 -0.13 -41.07 12.93
N PRO A 39 0.25 -42.36 13.06
CA PRO A 39 1.07 -43.00 12.05
C PRO A 39 0.26 -43.17 10.75
N ALA A 40 0.92 -42.95 9.61
CA ALA A 40 0.34 -43.18 8.29
C ALA A 40 -0.23 -44.61 8.18
N CYS A 41 -1.50 -44.73 7.78
CA CYS A 41 -2.14 -46.01 7.52
C CYS A 41 -1.36 -46.79 6.45
N ARG A 42 -0.75 -47.91 6.84
CA ARG A 42 -0.33 -48.94 5.90
C ARG A 42 -1.56 -49.66 5.37
N THR A 43 -1.61 -49.80 4.05
CA THR A 43 -2.60 -50.56 3.28
C THR A 43 -2.77 -51.98 3.83
N ALA A 44 -3.94 -52.29 4.38
CA ALA A 44 -4.41 -53.64 4.60
C ALA A 44 -5.73 -53.80 3.83
N THR A 45 -5.67 -54.61 2.78
CA THR A 45 -6.80 -55.03 1.95
C THR A 45 -7.86 -55.78 2.77
N GLY A 46 -9.12 -55.34 2.72
CA GLY A 46 -10.28 -56.23 2.96
C GLY A 46 -11.13 -56.02 4.23
N GLY A 47 -11.52 -54.80 4.62
CA GLY A 47 -12.53 -54.58 5.67
C GLY A 47 -13.36 -53.30 5.47
N ASN A 48 -14.67 -53.37 5.76
CA ASN A 48 -15.59 -52.22 5.69
C ASN A 48 -15.32 -51.23 6.84
N CYS A 49 -15.02 -49.97 6.51
CA CYS A 49 -14.81 -48.89 7.48
C CYS A 49 -15.88 -47.79 7.30
N THR A 50 -16.34 -47.18 8.39
CA THR A 50 -17.30 -46.05 8.35
C THR A 50 -16.82 -44.88 9.19
N TRP A 51 -17.14 -43.66 8.74
CA TRP A 51 -16.82 -42.41 9.44
C TRP A 51 -17.85 -42.12 10.53
N ARG A 52 -17.40 -41.81 11.75
CA ARG A 52 -18.27 -41.34 12.84
C ARG A 52 -17.71 -40.08 13.51
N ARG A 53 -18.63 -39.23 13.98
CA ARG A 53 -18.36 -37.97 14.68
C ARG A 53 -18.35 -38.23 16.19
N TYR A 54 -17.35 -37.71 16.91
CA TYR A 54 -17.27 -37.82 18.37
C TYR A 54 -16.95 -36.47 19.04
N LEU A 55 -17.43 -36.31 20.27
CA LEU A 55 -17.20 -35.16 21.15
C LEU A 55 -16.40 -35.65 22.37
N VAL A 56 -15.29 -34.97 22.70
CA VAL A 56 -14.44 -35.30 23.85
C VAL A 56 -14.49 -34.15 24.85
N HIS A 57 -14.96 -34.43 26.08
CA HIS A 57 -14.93 -33.48 27.19
C HIS A 57 -13.74 -33.76 28.12
N PHE A 58 -12.88 -32.77 28.35
CA PHE A 58 -11.82 -32.85 29.36
C PHE A 58 -12.33 -32.35 30.72
N ARG A 59 -12.17 -33.16 31.79
CA ARG A 59 -12.26 -32.69 33.18
C ARG A 59 -10.85 -32.45 33.72
N TYR A 60 -10.53 -31.20 34.06
CA TYR A 60 -9.25 -30.80 34.65
C TYR A 60 -9.28 -30.99 36.18
N ASP A 61 -8.34 -31.77 36.74
CA ASP A 61 -8.14 -31.92 38.20
C ASP A 61 -7.00 -31.00 38.67
N MET A 62 -7.25 -30.19 39.70
CA MET A 62 -6.44 -29.04 40.13
C MET A 62 -5.19 -29.40 40.96
N ARG A 63 -4.89 -30.70 41.17
CA ARG A 63 -3.84 -31.13 42.11
C ARG A 63 -2.41 -31.17 41.56
N TYR A 64 -2.21 -31.02 40.24
CA TYR A 64 -0.88 -31.15 39.60
C TYR A 64 -0.23 -29.84 39.13
N LYS A 65 -0.84 -28.67 39.39
CA LYS A 65 -0.36 -27.36 38.90
C LYS A 65 1.02 -26.96 39.44
N ALA A 66 1.34 -27.31 40.68
CA ALA A 66 2.61 -26.90 41.31
C ALA A 66 3.81 -27.65 40.73
N VAL A 67 3.68 -28.97 40.51
CA VAL A 67 4.77 -29.79 39.97
C VAL A 67 5.05 -29.41 38.52
N PHE A 68 4.01 -29.24 37.68
CA PHE A 68 4.16 -28.87 36.27
C PHE A 68 4.74 -27.47 36.07
N MET A 69 4.37 -26.49 36.92
CA MET A 69 4.97 -25.16 36.85
C MET A 69 6.45 -25.17 37.24
N VAL A 70 6.85 -25.94 38.24
CA VAL A 70 8.25 -26.00 38.68
C VAL A 70 9.13 -26.68 37.63
N THR A 71 8.69 -27.78 37.00
CA THR A 71 9.44 -28.40 35.89
C THR A 71 9.46 -27.54 34.64
N ALA A 72 8.35 -26.86 34.30
CA ALA A 72 8.32 -25.95 33.15
C ALA A 72 9.25 -24.75 33.34
N LEU A 73 9.27 -24.15 34.54
CA LEU A 73 10.17 -23.03 34.86
C LEU A 73 11.64 -23.47 34.86
N PHE A 74 11.94 -24.69 35.33
CA PHE A 74 13.30 -25.24 35.27
C PHE A 74 13.77 -25.51 33.84
N LEU A 75 12.90 -26.06 32.98
CA LEU A 75 13.22 -26.29 31.56
C LEU A 75 13.38 -24.97 30.78
N VAL A 76 12.57 -23.95 31.08
CA VAL A 76 12.73 -22.60 30.52
C VAL A 76 14.05 -21.96 30.98
N TRP A 77 14.42 -22.13 32.24
CA TRP A 77 15.68 -21.62 32.78
C TRP A 77 16.91 -22.30 32.13
N VAL A 78 16.88 -23.63 31.96
CA VAL A 78 17.95 -24.37 31.25
C VAL A 78 18.01 -23.96 29.77
N ALA A 79 16.87 -23.75 29.10
CA ALA A 79 16.82 -23.25 27.73
C ALA A 79 17.36 -21.82 27.59
N LEU A 80 17.18 -20.97 28.60
CA LEU A 80 17.71 -19.60 28.63
C LEU A 80 19.22 -19.54 28.90
N GLN A 81 19.77 -20.49 29.69
CA GLN A 81 21.20 -20.52 29.99
C GLN A 81 22.05 -21.26 28.95
N HIS A 82 21.50 -22.30 28.30
CA HIS A 82 22.27 -23.22 27.45
C HIS A 82 21.64 -23.52 26.07
N GLY A 83 20.48 -22.96 25.75
CA GLY A 83 19.89 -23.07 24.41
C GLY A 83 20.60 -22.15 23.40
N PRO A 84 20.67 -22.51 22.10
CA PRO A 84 21.13 -21.58 21.08
C PRO A 84 20.25 -20.34 21.12
N ARG A 85 20.84 -19.16 21.38
CA ARG A 85 20.12 -17.89 21.36
C ARG A 85 19.40 -17.80 20.01
N PRO A 86 18.06 -17.65 19.98
CA PRO A 86 17.37 -17.45 18.72
C PRO A 86 17.97 -16.19 18.09
N ARG A 87 18.51 -16.34 16.87
CA ARG A 87 18.77 -15.17 16.02
C ARG A 87 17.41 -14.54 15.81
N VAL A 88 17.10 -13.50 16.57
CA VAL A 88 16.01 -12.60 16.24
C VAL A 88 16.43 -11.94 14.93
N LEU A 89 16.00 -12.51 13.80
CA LEU A 89 15.96 -11.78 12.55
C LEU A 89 14.97 -10.65 12.80
N HIS A 90 15.48 -9.46 13.15
CA HIS A 90 14.70 -8.25 13.05
C HIS A 90 14.32 -8.13 11.57
N TYR A 91 13.09 -8.47 11.21
CA TYR A 91 12.48 -7.95 9.99
C TYR A 91 12.48 -6.43 10.16
N MET A 92 13.48 -5.76 9.58
CA MET A 92 13.45 -4.31 9.44
C MET A 92 12.29 -3.99 8.51
N TRP A 93 11.19 -3.57 9.09
CA TRP A 93 10.04 -3.06 8.35
C TRP A 93 10.49 -2.02 7.31
N SER A 94 10.02 -2.17 6.08
CA SER A 94 10.36 -1.31 4.94
C SER A 94 9.62 0.04 5.04
N TYR A 95 9.92 0.82 6.07
CA TYR A 95 9.29 2.14 6.26
C TYR A 95 10.02 3.24 5.48
N GLY A 96 9.25 4.15 4.91
CA GLY A 96 9.69 5.47 4.48
C GLY A 96 9.29 6.55 5.46
N ASP A 97 10.15 7.55 5.59
CA ASP A 97 9.89 8.75 6.40
C ASP A 97 9.27 9.84 5.51
N LEU A 98 8.31 10.59 6.04
CA LEU A 98 7.70 11.73 5.34
C LEU A 98 8.70 12.89 5.23
N VAL A 99 8.83 13.45 4.03
CA VAL A 99 9.49 14.72 3.76
C VAL A 99 8.45 15.66 3.16
N VAL A 100 8.17 16.77 3.86
CA VAL A 100 7.36 17.88 3.33
C VAL A 100 8.33 18.95 2.84
N LEU A 101 8.06 19.53 1.68
CA LEU A 101 8.91 20.58 1.13
C LEU A 101 8.87 21.81 2.04
N PRO A 102 10.02 22.47 2.26
CA PRO A 102 10.06 23.78 2.90
C PRO A 102 9.07 24.75 2.26
N GLU A 103 8.38 25.55 3.07
CA GLU A 103 7.30 26.42 2.59
C GLU A 103 7.83 27.48 1.60
N ASP A 104 9.01 28.02 1.84
CA ASP A 104 9.69 28.97 0.94
C ASP A 104 10.04 28.34 -0.42
N GLU A 105 10.53 27.09 -0.41
CA GLU A 105 10.81 26.32 -1.63
C GLU A 105 9.54 26.01 -2.43
N ALA A 106 8.46 25.62 -1.75
CA ALA A 106 7.18 25.28 -2.35
C ALA A 106 6.43 26.51 -2.88
N VAL A 107 6.32 27.57 -2.07
CA VAL A 107 5.55 28.78 -2.38
C VAL A 107 6.22 29.58 -3.49
N SER A 108 7.55 29.68 -3.51
CA SER A 108 8.28 30.39 -4.59
C SER A 108 8.03 29.79 -5.98
N GLN A 109 7.70 28.50 -6.04
CA GLN A 109 7.34 27.78 -7.27
C GLN A 109 5.83 27.69 -7.50
N GLY A 110 5.01 28.21 -6.58
CA GLY A 110 3.54 28.07 -6.59
C GLY A 110 3.10 26.61 -6.51
N ALA A 111 3.91 25.75 -5.90
CA ALA A 111 3.71 24.32 -5.77
C ALA A 111 3.03 24.02 -4.43
N VAL A 112 1.71 23.95 -4.43
CA VAL A 112 0.92 23.68 -3.23
C VAL A 112 -0.18 22.65 -3.50
N CYS A 113 -0.54 21.89 -2.46
CA CYS A 113 -1.69 20.98 -2.49
C CYS A 113 -3.01 21.74 -2.63
N LEU A 114 -4.12 21.01 -2.81
CA LEU A 114 -5.47 21.60 -2.99
C LEU A 114 -5.83 22.63 -1.89
N ASP A 115 -5.39 22.45 -0.65
CA ASP A 115 -5.65 23.37 0.47
C ASP A 115 -4.61 24.49 0.63
N GLY A 116 -3.58 24.55 -0.21
CA GLY A 116 -2.49 25.52 -0.11
C GLY A 116 -1.28 25.05 0.71
N SER A 117 -1.31 23.85 1.33
CA SER A 117 -0.16 23.33 2.07
C SER A 117 0.99 22.88 1.13
N PRO A 118 2.25 22.90 1.60
CA PRO A 118 3.38 22.39 0.81
C PRO A 118 3.23 20.89 0.51
N PRO A 119 3.63 20.44 -0.69
CA PRO A 119 3.60 19.01 -1.03
C PRO A 119 4.72 18.24 -0.33
N GLY A 120 4.68 16.92 -0.44
CA GLY A 120 5.69 16.06 0.17
C GLY A 120 5.82 14.70 -0.51
N TYR A 121 6.74 13.89 0.00
CA TYR A 121 7.01 12.54 -0.47
C TYR A 121 7.46 11.65 0.69
N TYR A 122 7.27 10.33 0.57
CA TYR A 122 7.92 9.39 1.46
C TYR A 122 9.26 8.95 0.88
N LEU A 123 10.30 8.97 1.72
CA LEU A 123 11.65 8.55 1.33
C LEU A 123 12.01 7.25 2.03
N ARG A 124 12.32 6.20 1.25
CA ARG A 124 13.04 5.01 1.72
C ARG A 124 14.41 4.99 1.08
N ARG A 125 15.46 5.07 1.89
CA ARG A 125 16.84 4.94 1.41
C ARG A 125 17.18 3.49 1.12
N GLY A 126 18.03 3.27 0.11
CA GLY A 126 18.52 1.94 -0.24
C GLY A 126 19.55 1.40 0.76
N ILE A 127 19.15 0.87 1.92
CA ILE A 127 20.09 0.35 2.92
C ILE A 127 20.09 -1.18 2.92
N VAL A 128 21.28 -1.78 2.75
CA VAL A 128 21.57 -3.21 2.92
C VAL A 128 22.64 -3.36 3.99
N ASN A 129 22.29 -3.19 5.27
CA ASN A 129 23.03 -3.81 6.38
C ASN A 129 22.28 -3.67 7.71
N LEU A 130 22.04 -4.81 8.34
CA LEU A 130 21.33 -5.06 9.61
C LEU A 130 22.02 -4.48 10.87
N VAL A 131 22.88 -3.47 10.75
CA VAL A 131 23.67 -2.94 11.89
C VAL A 131 23.54 -1.42 12.09
N ALA A 132 22.82 -0.68 11.24
CA ALA A 132 22.76 0.78 11.34
C ALA A 132 21.35 1.35 11.60
N ARG A 133 20.78 1.03 12.76
CA ARG A 133 19.95 1.97 13.56
C ARG A 133 20.34 1.85 15.03
N ARG A 134 21.59 2.21 15.35
CA ARG A 134 21.98 2.79 16.64
C ARG A 134 22.25 4.27 16.41
N ILE A 135 21.19 5.03 16.14
CA ILE A 135 21.18 6.46 16.45
C ILE A 135 20.08 6.61 17.49
N GLN A 136 20.53 6.84 18.72
CA GLN A 136 19.74 7.19 19.88
C GLN A 136 18.88 8.42 19.57
N VAL A 137 17.57 8.30 19.71
CA VAL A 137 16.84 9.31 20.49
C VAL A 137 16.70 8.71 21.88
N ALA A 138 17.81 8.73 22.61
CA ALA A 138 17.74 8.64 24.05
C ALA A 138 17.26 10.02 24.52
N CYS A 139 15.96 10.17 24.74
CA CYS A 139 15.53 11.14 25.72
C CYS A 139 16.24 10.76 27.03
N ARG A 140 17.19 11.60 27.45
CA ARG A 140 17.78 11.53 28.78
C ARG A 140 16.63 11.66 29.78
N MET A 141 16.22 10.54 30.37
CA MET A 141 15.56 10.55 31.67
C MET A 141 16.65 10.77 32.72
N PRO A 142 16.66 11.88 33.48
CA PRO A 142 17.50 11.95 34.67
C PRO A 142 16.76 11.18 35.76
N VAL A 143 17.03 9.89 35.91
CA VAL A 143 16.70 9.17 37.15
C VAL A 143 17.88 8.29 37.51
N SER A 144 18.76 8.81 38.37
CA SER A 144 19.62 8.00 39.21
C SER A 144 18.74 7.35 40.28
N LEU A 145 18.53 6.03 40.19
CA LEU A 145 18.00 5.24 41.30
C LEU A 145 19.17 4.84 42.22
N PRO A 146 19.07 5.03 43.55
CA PRO A 146 20.02 4.46 44.50
C PRO A 146 19.74 2.98 44.78
N ASP A 147 20.80 2.23 45.08
CA ASP A 147 20.78 0.81 45.46
C ASP A 147 19.95 0.53 46.72
N PRO A 148 19.28 -0.65 46.83
CA PRO A 148 18.48 -1.01 47.99
C PRO A 148 19.30 -1.84 48.98
N SER A 149 19.88 -1.22 50.01
CA SER A 149 20.24 -1.94 51.24
C SER A 149 20.50 -1.00 52.42
N SER A 150 19.52 -0.86 53.31
CA SER A 150 19.64 -0.87 54.78
C SER A 150 18.50 -0.08 55.44
N SER A 151 17.66 -0.79 56.20
CA SER A 151 16.72 -0.21 57.18
C SER A 151 17.47 0.48 58.32
N PRO A 152 16.90 1.54 58.91
CA PRO A 152 16.59 1.45 60.34
C PRO A 152 15.21 2.02 60.73
N ASP A 153 14.78 1.57 61.91
CA ASP A 153 13.46 1.66 62.55
C ASP A 153 13.31 2.95 63.42
N PRO A 154 12.24 3.18 64.22
CA PRO A 154 11.29 4.30 64.09
C PRO A 154 11.36 5.35 65.23
N GLY A 155 10.77 6.54 65.06
CA GLY A 155 10.59 7.47 66.19
C GLY A 155 9.96 8.85 65.93
N SER A 156 8.84 9.10 66.64
CA SER A 156 8.30 10.39 67.15
C SER A 156 7.63 11.42 66.22
N LEU A 157 6.33 11.63 66.47
CA LEU A 157 5.51 12.83 66.18
C LEU A 157 5.90 14.01 67.10
N PRO A 158 5.60 15.29 66.74
CA PRO A 158 4.36 15.88 67.27
C PRO A 158 3.59 16.90 66.39
N ASN A 159 2.30 16.90 66.70
CA ASN A 159 1.12 17.76 66.50
C ASN A 159 1.18 19.30 66.32
N PRO A 160 0.02 19.92 65.97
CA PRO A 160 -0.14 21.15 65.19
C PRO A 160 -0.68 22.36 65.99
N GLY A 161 -0.64 23.56 65.39
CA GLY A 161 -1.55 24.65 65.76
C GLY A 161 -1.04 26.07 65.46
N SER A 162 -1.73 26.79 64.57
CA SER A 162 -2.26 28.17 64.77
C SER A 162 -2.65 28.85 63.43
N LEU A 163 -3.96 29.02 63.21
CA LEU A 163 -4.65 29.98 62.29
C LEU A 163 -5.00 31.27 63.10
N PRO A 164 -5.53 32.42 62.58
CA PRO A 164 -6.07 32.77 61.24
C PRO A 164 -5.79 34.22 60.68
N ASP A 165 -6.13 34.44 59.39
CA ASP A 165 -6.80 35.58 58.66
C ASP A 165 -6.46 37.09 58.83
N PRO A 166 -6.90 38.00 57.91
CA PRO A 166 -7.09 37.92 56.44
C PRO A 166 -6.67 39.22 55.67
N GLY A 167 -6.55 39.14 54.33
CA GLY A 167 -6.94 40.27 53.47
C GLY A 167 -5.97 40.76 52.38
N SER A 168 -5.69 39.93 51.36
CA SER A 168 -5.57 40.35 49.95
C SER A 168 -5.26 39.13 49.07
N LEU A 169 -6.25 38.63 48.33
CA LEU A 169 -6.00 37.71 47.20
C LEU A 169 -5.47 38.53 46.02
N PRO A 170 -4.38 38.10 45.36
CA PRO A 170 -4.53 37.48 44.04
C PRO A 170 -3.59 36.30 43.72
N ASP A 171 -4.08 35.43 42.86
CA ASP A 171 -3.46 34.41 41.97
C ASP A 171 -2.47 33.36 42.54
N PRO A 172 -2.92 32.11 42.73
CA PRO A 172 -2.02 30.97 42.89
C PRO A 172 -1.69 30.35 41.52
N CYS A 173 -0.64 30.86 40.89
CA CYS A 173 0.22 30.01 40.05
C CYS A 173 0.99 29.04 40.96
N SER A 174 0.51 27.80 41.10
CA SER A 174 1.34 26.59 41.25
C SER A 174 0.49 25.35 41.57
N LEU A 175 -0.21 24.85 40.56
CA LEU A 175 -0.49 23.43 40.38
C LEU A 175 0.04 23.06 38.98
N PRO A 176 0.85 22.01 38.81
CA PRO A 176 1.15 21.50 37.48
C PRO A 176 -0.11 20.81 36.94
N ASP A 177 -0.80 21.51 36.03
CA ASP A 177 -1.86 20.91 35.23
C ASP A 177 -1.29 19.79 34.33
N PRO A 178 -2.07 18.72 34.11
CA PRO A 178 -1.65 17.59 33.30
C PRO A 178 -1.63 17.99 31.81
N CYS A 179 -0.49 17.78 31.17
CA CYS A 179 -0.34 17.72 29.71
C CYS A 179 -0.78 18.96 28.93
N SER A 180 0.00 20.04 28.99
CA SER A 180 0.11 20.96 27.87
C SER A 180 0.80 20.25 26.69
N LEU A 181 0.08 20.11 25.58
CA LEU A 181 0.58 19.71 24.28
C LEU A 181 1.74 20.66 23.87
N PRO A 182 2.84 20.17 23.28
CA PRO A 182 3.85 21.07 22.73
C PRO A 182 3.27 21.87 21.55
N ASP A 183 3.62 23.15 21.47
CA ASP A 183 3.32 24.05 20.35
C ASP A 183 3.61 23.39 18.98
N PRO A 184 2.72 23.51 17.98
CA PRO A 184 2.97 23.09 16.62
C PRO A 184 3.84 24.13 15.92
N GLY A 185 5.11 24.24 16.31
CA GLY A 185 5.96 25.34 15.87
C GLY A 185 7.46 25.06 15.74
N SER A 186 7.93 23.83 15.95
CA SER A 186 9.33 23.48 15.69
C SER A 186 9.42 22.33 14.69
N SER A 187 9.47 22.70 13.40
CA SER A 187 10.07 21.85 12.38
C SER A 187 11.46 21.43 12.85
N PRO A 188 11.87 20.16 12.69
CA PRO A 188 13.27 19.84 12.80
C PRO A 188 14.03 20.64 11.73
N ASP A 189 15.18 21.18 12.14
CA ASP A 189 16.16 21.87 11.30
C ASP A 189 16.39 21.11 9.97
N PRO A 190 16.41 21.76 8.78
CA PRO A 190 16.77 21.12 7.52
C PRO A 190 18.29 20.91 7.45
N GLY A 191 18.84 20.21 8.44
CA GLY A 191 20.25 19.84 8.53
C GLY A 191 20.51 18.57 7.73
N SER A 192 21.00 18.72 6.50
CA SER A 192 21.71 17.72 5.68
C SER A 192 21.18 16.27 5.75
N LEU A 193 20.41 15.86 4.75
CA LEU A 193 20.03 14.46 4.54
C LEU A 193 21.27 13.51 4.66
N PRO A 194 21.35 12.64 5.69
CA PRO A 194 22.53 11.79 5.87
C PRO A 194 22.56 10.65 4.83
N ASN A 195 23.68 10.56 4.10
CA ASN A 195 24.18 9.55 3.16
C ASN A 195 23.21 8.89 2.13
N PRO A 196 23.62 8.80 0.84
CA PRO A 196 22.86 8.09 -0.21
C PRO A 196 22.77 6.58 0.08
N GLY A 197 21.99 5.85 -0.72
CA GLY A 197 21.84 4.40 -0.60
C GLY A 197 23.17 3.63 -0.61
N THR A 198 23.11 2.30 -0.49
CA THR A 198 24.28 1.45 -0.23
C THR A 198 24.53 0.43 -1.33
N GLY A 199 25.79 0.06 -1.54
CA GLY A 199 26.20 -0.91 -2.56
C GLY A 199 25.91 -0.46 -3.99
N LYS A 200 25.64 -1.41 -4.91
CA LYS A 200 25.36 -1.13 -6.32
C LYS A 200 24.03 -0.38 -6.57
N GLY A 201 23.15 -0.34 -5.57
CA GLY A 201 21.85 0.35 -5.63
C GLY A 201 21.90 1.81 -5.16
N ALA A 202 23.04 2.26 -4.63
CA ALA A 202 23.19 3.55 -3.96
C ALA A 202 22.75 4.77 -4.79
N LYS A 203 23.03 4.71 -6.09
CA LYS A 203 22.72 5.75 -7.08
C LYS A 203 21.52 5.40 -7.95
N ASN A 204 20.75 4.38 -7.59
CA ASN A 204 19.56 4.01 -8.34
C ASN A 204 18.32 4.47 -7.57
N TRP A 205 17.33 4.95 -8.30
CA TRP A 205 16.13 5.55 -7.75
C TRP A 205 14.87 4.95 -8.36
N ILE A 206 13.86 4.77 -7.54
CA ILE A 206 12.47 4.60 -7.95
C ILE A 206 11.75 5.89 -7.53
N ILE A 207 11.19 6.60 -8.51
CA ILE A 207 10.24 7.68 -8.25
C ILE A 207 8.85 7.07 -8.42
N TYR A 208 8.05 7.07 -7.36
CA TYR A 208 6.74 6.45 -7.35
C TYR A 208 5.63 7.49 -7.18
N LEU A 209 4.72 7.58 -8.14
CA LEU A 209 3.59 8.49 -8.11
C LEU A 209 2.41 7.80 -7.43
N GLU A 210 2.00 8.30 -6.27
CA GLU A 210 0.85 7.78 -5.54
C GLU A 210 -0.44 7.94 -6.36
N GLY A 211 -1.32 6.94 -6.31
CA GLY A 211 -2.67 7.02 -6.88
C GLY A 211 -3.70 7.52 -5.88
N GLY A 212 -4.93 7.79 -6.31
CA GLY A 212 -6.00 8.18 -5.38
C GLY A 212 -7.25 8.75 -6.02
N GLY A 213 -7.57 8.33 -7.25
CA GLY A 213 -8.68 8.88 -8.03
C GLY A 213 -8.49 10.34 -8.42
N TRP A 214 -9.59 11.03 -8.72
CA TRP A 214 -9.60 12.43 -9.16
C TRP A 214 -10.72 13.18 -8.47
N CYS A 215 -10.66 14.50 -8.53
CA CYS A 215 -11.84 15.33 -8.33
C CYS A 215 -12.20 16.04 -9.65
N TRP A 216 -13.50 16.13 -9.93
CA TRP A 216 -14.02 16.54 -11.24
C TRP A 216 -14.86 17.83 -11.19
N ASP A 217 -15.21 18.33 -10.02
CA ASP A 217 -15.81 19.65 -9.85
C ASP A 217 -15.29 20.33 -8.58
N VAL A 218 -15.57 21.62 -8.45
CA VAL A 218 -15.08 22.43 -7.34
C VAL A 218 -15.56 21.91 -5.97
N PRO A 219 -16.85 21.56 -5.77
CA PRO A 219 -17.31 20.96 -4.52
C PRO A 219 -16.62 19.64 -4.15
N ASP A 220 -16.39 18.75 -5.11
CA ASP A 220 -15.69 17.49 -4.86
C ASP A 220 -14.21 17.73 -4.50
N CYS A 221 -13.54 18.61 -5.23
CA CYS A 221 -12.16 19.01 -4.91
C CYS A 221 -12.06 19.70 -3.55
N TYR A 222 -13.07 20.48 -3.16
CA TYR A 222 -13.18 21.08 -1.83
C TYR A 222 -13.22 20.00 -0.74
N LYS A 223 -14.10 18.99 -0.86
CA LYS A 223 -14.14 17.85 0.08
C LYS A 223 -12.81 17.13 0.16
N ARG A 224 -12.17 16.92 -1.00
CA ARG A 224 -10.84 16.29 -1.09
C ARG A 224 -9.75 17.09 -0.37
N SER A 225 -9.81 18.42 -0.43
CA SER A 225 -8.88 19.34 0.26
C SER A 225 -8.91 19.24 1.79
N LEU A 226 -9.90 18.55 2.36
CA LEU A 226 -10.05 18.31 3.81
C LEU A 226 -9.49 16.94 4.24
N THR A 227 -8.74 16.27 3.36
CA THR A 227 -8.23 14.91 3.58
C THR A 227 -6.75 14.80 3.20
N ASN A 228 -6.14 13.63 3.45
CA ASN A 228 -4.78 13.30 3.02
C ASN A 228 -4.58 13.22 1.50
N TRP A 229 -5.62 13.46 0.72
CA TRP A 229 -5.63 13.52 -0.74
C TRP A 229 -5.61 14.94 -1.31
N GLY A 230 -5.63 15.95 -0.45
CA GLY A 230 -5.60 17.36 -0.85
C GLY A 230 -4.84 18.28 0.11
N SER A 231 -4.23 17.73 1.17
CA SER A 231 -3.47 18.50 2.15
C SER A 231 -2.40 17.66 2.82
N SER A 232 -1.19 18.21 2.94
CA SER A 232 -0.08 17.57 3.65
C SER A 232 -0.26 17.54 5.17
N LYS A 233 -1.19 18.33 5.71
CA LYS A 233 -1.56 18.34 7.14
C LYS A 233 -2.08 16.99 7.64
N TYR A 234 -2.58 16.15 6.73
CA TYR A 234 -3.10 14.81 7.04
C TYR A 234 -2.18 13.69 6.56
N PHE A 235 -0.97 14.00 6.10
CA PHE A 235 0.01 12.97 5.77
C PHE A 235 0.48 12.28 7.05
N LYS A 236 0.65 10.96 6.97
CA LYS A 236 1.22 10.20 8.07
C LYS A 236 2.73 10.44 8.08
N TRP A 237 3.34 10.35 9.25
CA TRP A 237 4.78 10.55 9.39
C TRP A 237 5.61 9.41 8.75
N ASN A 238 5.02 8.23 8.55
CA ASN A 238 5.64 7.12 7.87
C ASN A 238 4.71 6.39 6.90
N PHE A 239 5.32 5.61 6.01
CA PHE A 239 4.63 4.72 5.08
C PHE A 239 5.33 3.37 5.00
N TRP A 240 4.57 2.29 4.98
CA TRP A 240 5.12 0.95 4.81
C TRP A 240 5.16 0.57 3.33
N PHE A 241 6.36 0.37 2.78
CA PHE A 241 6.59 -0.02 1.41
C PHE A 241 6.61 -1.55 1.27
N ASP A 242 5.88 -2.07 0.30
CA ASP A 242 5.83 -3.49 -0.05
C ASP A 242 5.95 -3.69 -1.56
N GLY A 243 5.92 -4.95 -2.03
CA GLY A 243 5.96 -5.28 -3.46
C GLY A 243 7.20 -4.71 -4.16
N PHE A 244 6.97 -4.02 -5.28
CA PHE A 244 8.03 -3.38 -6.08
C PHE A 244 8.83 -2.34 -5.28
N LEU A 245 8.26 -1.76 -4.22
CA LEU A 245 8.91 -0.74 -3.39
C LEU A 245 9.58 -1.32 -2.15
N SER A 246 9.43 -2.62 -1.88
CA SER A 246 9.97 -3.28 -0.69
C SER A 246 11.50 -3.23 -0.63
N ASN A 247 12.06 -3.08 0.57
CA ASN A 247 13.49 -3.29 0.85
C ASN A 247 13.85 -4.75 1.15
N SER A 248 12.90 -5.67 1.08
CA SER A 248 13.16 -7.09 1.32
C SER A 248 13.72 -7.76 0.06
N PRO A 249 14.91 -8.36 0.09
CA PRO A 249 15.44 -9.13 -1.05
C PRO A 249 14.58 -10.34 -1.41
N SER A 250 13.77 -10.87 -0.48
CA SER A 250 12.88 -12.00 -0.78
C SER A 250 11.66 -11.60 -1.61
N VAL A 251 11.21 -10.34 -1.46
CA VAL A 251 10.05 -9.79 -2.19
C VAL A 251 10.52 -9.09 -3.47
N ASN A 252 11.57 -8.28 -3.35
CA ASN A 252 12.09 -7.40 -4.39
C ASN A 252 13.60 -7.62 -4.64
N PRO A 253 14.04 -8.81 -5.04
CA PRO A 253 15.47 -9.16 -5.18
C PRO A 253 16.26 -8.20 -6.09
N ASP A 254 15.59 -7.60 -7.08
CA ASP A 254 16.24 -6.82 -8.13
C ASP A 254 16.41 -5.33 -7.77
N PHE A 255 15.50 -4.79 -6.95
CA PHE A 255 15.44 -3.34 -6.66
C PHE A 255 15.38 -3.01 -5.16
N TYR A 256 15.48 -4.01 -4.26
CA TYR A 256 15.33 -3.79 -2.82
C TYR A 256 16.28 -2.74 -2.24
N ASN A 257 17.49 -2.59 -2.81
CA ASN A 257 18.52 -1.68 -2.33
C ASN A 257 18.57 -0.33 -3.06
N TRP A 258 17.55 0.00 -3.85
CA TRP A 258 17.41 1.31 -4.50
C TRP A 258 16.79 2.32 -3.54
N ASN A 259 17.03 3.61 -3.79
CA ASN A 259 16.29 4.68 -3.11
C ASN A 259 14.87 4.73 -3.69
N VAL A 260 13.87 4.97 -2.85
CA VAL A 260 12.48 5.16 -3.25
C VAL A 260 12.01 6.51 -2.77
N ALA A 261 11.55 7.35 -3.70
CA ALA A 261 10.81 8.58 -3.40
C ALA A 261 9.37 8.41 -3.90
N MET A 262 8.43 8.20 -2.97
CA MET A 262 7.01 8.13 -3.29
C MET A 262 6.38 9.51 -3.15
N LEU A 263 6.13 10.16 -4.27
CA LEU A 263 5.52 11.50 -4.32
C LEU A 263 4.06 11.42 -3.88
N LYS A 264 3.69 12.22 -2.88
CA LYS A 264 2.32 12.25 -2.37
C LYS A 264 1.39 12.95 -3.34
N TYR A 265 0.25 12.32 -3.58
CA TYR A 265 -0.77 12.82 -4.47
C TYR A 265 -1.75 13.72 -3.71
N CYS A 266 -1.67 15.02 -3.96
CA CYS A 266 -2.48 16.03 -3.26
C CYS A 266 -3.12 17.09 -4.17
N ASP A 267 -3.08 16.92 -5.50
CA ASP A 267 -3.63 17.86 -6.48
C ASP A 267 -4.98 17.41 -7.06
N GLY A 268 -5.26 16.10 -7.08
CA GLY A 268 -6.53 15.58 -7.61
C GLY A 268 -6.63 15.56 -9.15
N ALA A 269 -5.52 15.77 -9.86
CA ALA A 269 -5.45 15.73 -11.32
C ALA A 269 -4.23 14.96 -11.89
N SER A 270 -3.81 13.86 -11.25
CA SER A 270 -2.64 13.08 -11.70
C SER A 270 -1.40 13.96 -12.02
N PHE A 271 -1.14 14.98 -11.21
CA PHE A 271 -0.07 15.96 -11.39
C PHE A 271 -0.16 16.79 -12.70
N ALA A 272 -1.32 16.86 -13.36
CA ALA A 272 -1.49 17.58 -14.62
C ALA A 272 -2.05 19.01 -14.43
N GLY A 273 -2.80 19.28 -13.37
CA GLY A 273 -3.41 20.60 -13.14
C GLY A 273 -2.38 21.73 -13.07
N ASN A 274 -2.59 22.82 -13.80
CA ASN A 274 -1.70 23.98 -13.81
C ASN A 274 -2.47 25.31 -13.89
N ARG A 275 -3.65 25.36 -13.27
CA ARG A 275 -4.48 26.57 -13.22
C ARG A 275 -3.75 27.67 -12.45
N THR A 276 -3.62 28.86 -13.03
CA THR A 276 -2.97 30.04 -12.40
C THR A 276 -3.83 30.66 -11.30
N ASP A 277 -5.13 30.72 -11.49
CA ASP A 277 -6.04 31.40 -10.58
C ASP A 277 -6.39 30.54 -9.38
N VAL A 278 -6.63 31.18 -8.24
CA VAL A 278 -7.15 30.53 -7.03
C VAL A 278 -8.67 30.50 -7.12
N VAL A 279 -9.27 29.34 -6.86
CA VAL A 279 -10.72 29.19 -6.82
C VAL A 279 -11.20 29.26 -5.38
N VAL A 280 -12.24 30.04 -5.11
CA VAL A 280 -12.84 30.14 -3.77
C VAL A 280 -14.15 29.38 -3.74
N HIS A 281 -14.31 28.48 -2.77
CA HIS A 281 -15.53 27.74 -2.52
C HIS A 281 -15.78 27.64 -1.02
N GLU A 282 -16.99 28.01 -0.57
CA GLU A 282 -17.35 28.06 0.85
C GLU A 282 -16.31 28.84 1.71
N GLY A 283 -15.77 29.94 1.17
CA GLY A 283 -14.76 30.76 1.84
C GLY A 283 -13.35 30.15 1.88
N LYS A 284 -13.15 28.92 1.40
CA LYS A 284 -11.83 28.28 1.29
C LYS A 284 -11.22 28.50 -0.09
N GLN A 285 -9.93 28.81 -0.11
CA GLN A 285 -9.12 28.87 -1.32
C GLN A 285 -8.68 27.47 -1.75
N LEU A 286 -8.82 27.18 -3.04
CA LEU A 286 -8.44 25.92 -3.68
C LEU A 286 -7.41 26.17 -4.78
N TYR A 287 -6.40 25.30 -4.80
CA TYR A 287 -5.24 25.42 -5.68
C TYR A 287 -5.08 24.18 -6.55
N PHE A 288 -5.13 24.35 -7.87
CA PHE A 288 -4.98 23.25 -8.83
C PHE A 288 -3.58 23.29 -9.47
N ARG A 289 -2.58 22.78 -8.75
CA ARG A 289 -1.14 22.99 -9.03
C ARG A 289 -0.35 21.71 -9.26
N GLY A 290 -1.01 20.60 -9.59
CA GLY A 290 -0.37 19.29 -9.78
C GLY A 290 0.93 19.33 -10.59
N ARG A 291 0.95 20.09 -11.69
CA ARG A 291 2.13 20.25 -12.54
C ARG A 291 3.32 20.90 -11.83
N ARG A 292 3.05 21.94 -11.05
CA ARG A 292 4.05 22.68 -10.26
C ARG A 292 4.51 21.87 -9.05
N VAL A 293 3.59 21.14 -8.42
CA VAL A 293 3.89 20.19 -7.35
C VAL A 293 4.89 19.14 -7.83
N LEU A 294 4.64 18.51 -8.99
CA LEU A 294 5.58 17.55 -9.57
C LEU A 294 6.94 18.18 -9.86
N GLN A 295 6.97 19.37 -10.45
CA GLN A 295 8.21 20.08 -10.72
C GLN A 295 9.02 20.35 -9.44
N ALA A 296 8.40 20.95 -8.42
CA ALA A 296 9.08 21.28 -7.18
C ALA A 296 9.60 20.04 -6.45
N LEU A 297 8.82 18.94 -6.43
CA LEU A 297 9.26 17.67 -5.85
C LEU A 297 10.47 17.09 -6.59
N LEU A 298 10.50 17.17 -7.93
CA LEU A 298 11.64 16.71 -8.72
C LEU A 298 12.87 17.58 -8.52
N ASP A 299 12.70 18.90 -8.46
CA ASP A 299 13.79 19.86 -8.25
C ASP A 299 14.41 19.66 -6.88
N HIS A 300 13.57 19.45 -5.85
CA HIS A 300 14.02 19.08 -4.52
C HIS A 300 14.81 17.76 -4.55
N LEU A 301 14.30 16.70 -5.20
CA LEU A 301 15.01 15.42 -5.28
C LEU A 301 16.34 15.52 -6.04
N LEU A 302 16.40 16.31 -7.12
CA LEU A 302 17.62 16.60 -7.88
C LEU A 302 18.67 17.28 -7.00
N ALA A 303 18.29 18.28 -6.21
CA ALA A 303 19.17 18.92 -5.24
C ALA A 303 19.66 17.96 -4.14
N HIS A 304 18.95 16.85 -3.92
CA HIS A 304 19.20 15.88 -2.86
C HIS A 304 19.68 14.50 -3.38
N GLY A 305 20.35 14.48 -4.53
CA GLY A 305 21.14 13.34 -5.00
C GLY A 305 20.55 12.55 -6.16
N LEU A 306 19.36 12.89 -6.64
CA LEU A 306 18.80 12.32 -7.88
C LEU A 306 19.61 12.75 -9.12
N ASP A 307 20.27 13.91 -9.08
CA ASP A 307 21.21 14.39 -10.11
C ASP A 307 22.43 13.45 -10.29
N GLN A 308 22.81 12.78 -9.20
CA GLN A 308 23.89 11.79 -9.19
C GLN A 308 23.42 10.37 -9.55
N ALA A 309 22.14 10.18 -9.89
CA ALA A 309 21.62 8.86 -10.21
C ALA A 309 22.32 8.22 -11.42
N ASP A 310 22.44 6.89 -11.41
CA ASP A 310 22.88 6.11 -12.57
C ASP A 310 21.66 5.55 -13.31
N ARG A 311 20.63 5.16 -12.54
CA ARG A 311 19.40 4.54 -13.03
C ARG A 311 18.20 5.12 -12.31
N VAL A 312 17.13 5.38 -13.05
CA VAL A 312 15.86 5.84 -12.49
C VAL A 312 14.73 5.02 -13.11
N ILE A 313 13.82 4.52 -12.27
CA ILE A 313 12.54 3.98 -12.71
C ILE A 313 11.44 4.92 -12.24
N LEU A 314 10.63 5.43 -13.16
CA LEU A 314 9.39 6.13 -12.82
C LEU A 314 8.25 5.10 -12.77
N SER A 315 7.54 5.04 -11.66
CA SER A 315 6.41 4.13 -11.49
C SER A 315 5.29 4.83 -10.73
N GLY A 316 4.13 4.18 -10.63
CA GLY A 316 2.95 4.73 -9.99
C GLY A 316 1.73 3.87 -10.28
N VAL A 317 0.71 3.97 -9.44
CA VAL A 317 -0.49 3.12 -9.49
C VAL A 317 -1.75 3.94 -9.68
N SER A 318 -2.76 3.42 -10.40
CA SER A 318 -4.07 4.05 -10.53
C SER A 318 -3.95 5.45 -11.17
N ALA A 319 -4.47 6.51 -10.53
CA ALA A 319 -4.22 7.90 -10.94
C ALA A 319 -2.72 8.26 -11.02
N GLY A 320 -1.87 7.62 -10.23
CA GLY A 320 -0.42 7.72 -10.33
C GLY A 320 0.14 6.96 -11.53
N GLY A 321 -0.47 5.83 -11.91
CA GLY A 321 -0.15 5.11 -13.14
C GLY A 321 -0.51 5.93 -14.39
N VAL A 322 -1.64 6.65 -14.36
CA VAL A 322 -1.96 7.68 -15.37
C VAL A 322 -0.90 8.77 -15.35
N ALA A 323 -0.53 9.31 -14.19
CA ALA A 323 0.50 10.33 -14.08
C ALA A 323 1.85 9.88 -14.68
N VAL A 324 2.26 8.62 -14.51
CA VAL A 324 3.46 8.09 -15.17
C VAL A 324 3.36 8.22 -16.69
N MET A 325 2.21 7.90 -17.29
CA MET A 325 1.99 8.05 -18.74
C MET A 325 2.06 9.51 -19.19
N LEU A 326 1.50 10.42 -18.39
CA LEU A 326 1.46 11.85 -18.73
C LEU A 326 2.82 12.54 -18.60
N HIS A 327 3.63 12.10 -17.64
CA HIS A 327 4.82 12.85 -17.22
C HIS A 327 6.14 12.13 -17.52
N ALA A 328 6.14 10.90 -18.05
CA ALA A 328 7.35 10.12 -18.26
C ALA A 328 8.46 10.89 -19.00
N ASP A 329 8.11 11.51 -20.12
CA ASP A 329 9.07 12.26 -20.95
C ASP A 329 9.49 13.58 -20.31
N TYR A 330 8.57 14.24 -19.59
CA TYR A 330 8.95 15.39 -18.78
C TYR A 330 9.98 15.00 -17.72
N VAL A 331 9.74 13.95 -16.94
CA VAL A 331 10.69 13.49 -15.92
C VAL A 331 12.02 13.10 -16.58
N ARG A 332 12.00 12.42 -17.74
CA ARG A 332 13.22 12.14 -18.51
C ARG A 332 14.00 13.40 -18.85
N SER A 333 13.32 14.46 -19.26
CA SER A 333 13.93 15.75 -19.64
C SER A 333 14.61 16.47 -18.46
N ARG A 334 14.17 16.21 -17.23
CA ARG A 334 14.76 16.78 -16.00
C ARG A 334 16.00 16.02 -15.53
N LEU A 335 16.15 14.76 -15.94
CA LEU A 335 17.28 13.92 -15.54
C LEU A 335 18.51 14.15 -16.43
N PRO A 336 19.74 14.05 -15.89
CA PRO A 336 20.94 14.10 -16.71
C PRO A 336 20.90 13.07 -17.85
N ALA A 337 21.46 13.43 -19.01
CA ALA A 337 21.42 12.58 -20.21
C ALA A 337 22.00 11.18 -19.98
N ARG A 338 23.03 11.06 -19.11
CA ARG A 338 23.70 9.79 -18.74
C ARG A 338 22.82 8.81 -17.97
N VAL A 339 21.72 9.26 -17.37
CA VAL A 339 20.85 8.42 -16.54
C VAL A 339 20.12 7.41 -17.42
N THR A 340 20.19 6.13 -17.06
CA THR A 340 19.35 5.10 -17.69
C THR A 340 17.94 5.17 -17.07
N TYR A 341 16.93 5.37 -17.91
CA TYR A 341 15.57 5.70 -17.46
C TYR A 341 14.52 4.82 -18.12
N HIS A 342 13.59 4.27 -17.32
CA HIS A 342 12.46 3.45 -17.78
C HIS A 342 11.22 3.77 -16.94
N ALA A 343 10.04 3.46 -17.46
CA ALA A 343 8.78 3.63 -16.75
C ALA A 343 8.03 2.31 -16.50
N LEU A 344 7.32 2.23 -15.37
CA LEU A 344 6.45 1.11 -14.96
C LEU A 344 5.12 1.65 -14.42
N PRO A 345 4.19 2.08 -15.29
CA PRO A 345 2.85 2.46 -14.88
C PRO A 345 2.02 1.23 -14.51
N ASP A 346 1.34 1.27 -13.37
CA ASP A 346 0.46 0.23 -12.85
C ASP A 346 -1.00 0.72 -12.82
N ALA A 347 -1.93 -0.08 -13.35
CA ALA A 347 -3.37 0.17 -13.30
C ALA A 347 -3.79 1.58 -13.81
N GLY A 348 -3.10 2.09 -14.83
CA GLY A 348 -3.34 3.41 -15.42
C GLY A 348 -4.20 3.40 -16.69
N PHE A 349 -4.49 2.23 -17.27
CA PHE A 349 -5.32 2.13 -18.48
C PHE A 349 -6.79 1.94 -18.12
N PHE A 350 -7.54 3.04 -18.21
CA PHE A 350 -9.00 3.05 -18.09
C PHE A 350 -9.62 3.18 -19.49
N PRO A 351 -10.60 2.32 -19.87
CA PRO A 351 -11.24 2.42 -21.16
C PRO A 351 -12.17 3.62 -21.22
N ASP A 352 -12.01 4.50 -22.21
CA ASP A 352 -13.01 5.51 -22.54
C ASP A 352 -14.20 4.84 -23.24
N THR A 353 -15.18 4.40 -22.44
CA THR A 353 -16.36 3.65 -22.90
C THR A 353 -17.61 4.10 -22.16
N ARG A 354 -18.77 3.92 -22.79
CA ARG A 354 -20.06 3.88 -22.09
C ARG A 354 -20.09 2.70 -21.13
N ASN A 355 -20.72 2.90 -19.98
CA ASN A 355 -21.00 1.85 -19.01
C ASN A 355 -22.20 1.00 -19.47
N ILE A 356 -22.53 -0.05 -18.71
CA ILE A 356 -23.66 -0.93 -19.03
C ILE A 356 -25.05 -0.27 -18.92
N THR A 357 -25.15 0.94 -18.38
CA THR A 357 -26.39 1.74 -18.30
C THR A 357 -26.45 2.85 -19.37
N GLY A 358 -25.47 2.93 -20.28
CA GLY A 358 -25.43 3.87 -21.39
C GLY A 358 -24.76 5.24 -21.10
N HIS A 359 -24.26 5.46 -19.88
CA HIS A 359 -23.64 6.72 -19.45
C HIS A 359 -22.14 6.75 -19.70
N GLU A 360 -21.59 7.95 -19.94
CA GLU A 360 -20.16 8.21 -20.22
C GLU A 360 -19.42 8.77 -18.99
N HIS A 361 -19.58 8.16 -17.80
CA HIS A 361 -19.09 8.75 -16.54
C HIS A 361 -17.59 9.05 -16.54
N ILE A 362 -16.75 8.12 -17.02
CA ILE A 362 -15.29 8.32 -17.02
C ILE A 362 -14.86 9.43 -17.97
N ARG A 363 -15.54 9.56 -19.12
CA ARG A 363 -15.31 10.64 -20.08
C ARG A 363 -15.65 11.99 -19.46
N THR A 364 -16.86 12.10 -18.90
CA THR A 364 -17.32 13.34 -18.25
C THR A 364 -16.39 13.72 -17.11
N LEU A 365 -15.92 12.74 -16.33
CA LEU A 365 -14.92 12.96 -15.28
C LEU A 365 -13.64 13.58 -15.84
N TYR A 366 -13.04 12.96 -16.85
CA TYR A 366 -11.79 13.43 -17.43
C TYR A 366 -11.95 14.81 -18.08
N GLN A 367 -13.04 15.04 -18.82
CA GLN A 367 -13.35 16.35 -19.41
C GLN A 367 -13.47 17.44 -18.34
N ARG A 368 -14.29 17.21 -17.30
CA ARG A 368 -14.48 18.21 -16.25
C ARG A 368 -13.19 18.45 -15.45
N SER A 369 -12.47 17.40 -15.08
CA SER A 369 -11.19 17.50 -14.36
C SER A 369 -10.15 18.26 -15.19
N PHE A 370 -9.97 17.90 -16.46
CA PHE A 370 -9.03 18.54 -17.39
C PHE A 370 -9.29 20.04 -17.53
N THR A 371 -10.53 20.42 -17.80
CA THR A 371 -10.92 21.82 -18.03
C THR A 371 -10.87 22.63 -16.75
N MET A 372 -11.45 22.11 -15.65
CA MET A 372 -11.54 22.85 -14.39
C MET A 372 -10.17 23.12 -13.76
N GLN A 373 -9.23 22.17 -13.89
CA GLN A 373 -7.88 22.29 -13.33
C GLN A 373 -6.84 22.85 -14.33
N ASN A 374 -7.26 23.19 -15.56
CA ASN A 374 -6.40 23.66 -16.63
C ASN A 374 -5.19 22.74 -16.86
N CYS A 375 -5.46 21.48 -17.23
CA CYS A 375 -4.44 20.45 -17.37
C CYS A 375 -3.67 20.49 -18.69
N SER A 376 -4.03 21.35 -19.65
CA SER A 376 -3.40 21.41 -20.98
C SER A 376 -1.89 21.63 -20.90
N GLY A 377 -1.42 22.51 -20.02
CA GLY A 377 0.00 22.74 -19.77
C GLY A 377 0.70 21.71 -18.86
N GLY A 378 0.03 20.62 -18.51
CA GLY A 378 0.57 19.54 -17.69
C GLY A 378 0.41 18.15 -18.29
N VAL A 379 0.08 18.06 -19.58
CA VAL A 379 0.10 16.82 -20.36
C VAL A 379 1.05 16.99 -21.55
N ASP A 380 1.16 15.97 -22.42
CA ASP A 380 2.09 15.98 -23.55
C ASP A 380 1.77 17.08 -24.58
N ASP A 381 2.76 17.91 -24.91
CA ASP A 381 2.61 19.04 -25.81
C ASP A 381 2.29 18.63 -27.25
N ASP A 382 2.83 17.50 -27.72
CA ASP A 382 2.58 17.02 -29.08
C ASP A 382 1.17 16.42 -29.18
N CYS A 383 0.68 15.82 -28.10
CA CYS A 383 -0.73 15.46 -27.99
C CYS A 383 -1.64 16.68 -28.06
N ILE A 384 -1.34 17.74 -27.32
CA ILE A 384 -2.14 18.98 -27.33
C ILE A 384 -2.18 19.60 -28.74
N LYS A 385 -1.06 19.60 -29.47
CA LYS A 385 -0.98 20.13 -30.84
C LYS A 385 -1.72 19.26 -31.87
N ASP A 386 -1.75 17.94 -31.69
CA ASP A 386 -2.44 17.00 -32.60
C ASP A 386 -3.97 17.02 -32.43
N LYS A 387 -4.49 17.64 -31.37
CA LYS A 387 -5.93 17.65 -31.04
C LYS A 387 -6.56 19.02 -31.28
N THR A 388 -7.83 19.00 -31.67
CA THR A 388 -8.69 20.20 -31.57
C THR A 388 -8.85 20.58 -30.11
N GLU A 389 -9.11 21.87 -29.83
CA GLU A 389 -9.30 22.38 -28.47
C GLU A 389 -10.35 21.56 -27.67
N GLU A 390 -11.47 21.20 -28.30
CA GLU A 390 -12.53 20.37 -27.70
C GLU A 390 -12.06 18.96 -27.32
N MET A 391 -11.03 18.43 -28.00
CA MET A 391 -10.54 17.06 -27.81
C MET A 391 -9.23 16.98 -27.01
N GLN A 392 -8.68 18.10 -26.56
CA GLN A 392 -7.42 18.12 -25.81
C GLN A 392 -7.49 17.32 -24.50
N TRP A 393 -8.66 17.19 -23.88
CA TRP A 393 -8.85 16.35 -22.69
C TRP A 393 -8.47 14.87 -22.92
N GLN A 394 -8.46 14.39 -24.16
CA GLN A 394 -8.00 13.03 -24.47
C GLN A 394 -6.53 12.83 -24.10
N CYS A 395 -5.70 13.88 -24.15
CA CYS A 395 -4.30 13.85 -23.74
C CYS A 395 -4.10 13.57 -22.25
N TYR A 396 -5.17 13.61 -21.47
CA TYR A 396 -5.19 13.31 -20.05
C TYR A 396 -5.52 11.84 -19.74
N ILE A 397 -5.68 11.00 -20.77
CA ILE A 397 -6.08 9.59 -20.66
C ILE A 397 -5.03 8.71 -21.33
N ALA A 398 -4.57 7.68 -20.61
CA ALA A 398 -3.54 6.75 -21.08
C ALA A 398 -3.86 6.13 -22.45
N GLN A 399 -5.14 5.81 -22.72
CA GLN A 399 -5.62 5.27 -24.00
C GLN A 399 -5.19 6.12 -25.21
N TYR A 400 -5.16 7.45 -25.07
CA TYR A 400 -4.82 8.36 -26.16
C TYR A 400 -3.42 8.97 -26.00
N ALA A 401 -2.96 9.20 -24.77
CA ALA A 401 -1.67 9.80 -24.46
C ALA A 401 -0.49 8.85 -24.80
N TYR A 402 -0.67 7.54 -24.67
CA TYR A 402 0.42 6.56 -24.85
C TYR A 402 1.19 6.73 -26.16
N LYS A 403 0.51 7.01 -27.28
CA LYS A 403 1.18 7.10 -28.60
C LYS A 403 2.22 8.21 -28.71
N TYR A 404 2.19 9.20 -27.80
CA TYR A 404 3.14 10.32 -27.79
C TYR A 404 4.34 10.05 -26.85
N VAL A 405 4.23 9.05 -25.96
CA VAL A 405 5.28 8.77 -24.98
C VAL A 405 6.50 8.15 -25.66
N GLN A 406 7.65 8.78 -25.49
CA GLN A 406 8.94 8.36 -26.05
C GLN A 406 9.70 7.43 -25.10
N THR A 407 9.61 7.67 -23.80
CA THR A 407 10.25 6.84 -22.75
C THR A 407 9.83 5.38 -22.87
N PRO A 408 10.77 4.40 -22.82
CA PRO A 408 10.44 2.99 -22.77
C PRO A 408 9.63 2.64 -21.52
N MET A 409 8.49 1.96 -21.71
CA MET A 409 7.57 1.61 -20.63
C MET A 409 7.31 0.11 -20.57
N PHE A 410 7.12 -0.39 -19.36
CA PHE A 410 6.52 -1.70 -19.14
C PHE A 410 5.18 -1.51 -18.45
N ILE A 411 4.08 -1.74 -19.17
CA ILE A 411 2.73 -1.46 -18.68
C ILE A 411 2.26 -2.62 -17.81
N ALA A 412 1.90 -2.34 -16.56
CA ALA A 412 1.16 -3.28 -15.71
C ALA A 412 -0.30 -2.83 -15.63
N ASN A 413 -1.25 -3.70 -15.97
CA ASN A 413 -2.67 -3.41 -15.83
C ASN A 413 -3.42 -4.72 -15.59
N SER A 414 -4.69 -4.69 -15.18
CA SER A 414 -5.50 -5.91 -15.11
C SER A 414 -6.56 -5.95 -16.21
N GLY A 415 -6.80 -7.14 -16.77
CA GLY A 415 -7.92 -7.39 -17.68
C GLY A 415 -9.30 -7.23 -17.03
N TYR A 416 -9.36 -7.41 -15.70
CA TYR A 416 -10.58 -7.24 -14.89
C TYR A 416 -10.32 -6.32 -13.70
N ASP A 417 -9.71 -5.16 -13.97
CA ASP A 417 -9.49 -4.12 -12.98
C ASP A 417 -10.79 -3.78 -12.23
N TYR A 418 -10.86 -4.10 -10.93
CA TYR A 418 -12.11 -3.99 -10.20
C TYR A 418 -12.60 -2.54 -10.10
N TRP A 419 -11.67 -1.57 -10.06
CA TRP A 419 -12.03 -0.16 -9.98
C TRP A 419 -12.71 0.28 -11.29
N SER A 420 -12.14 -0.12 -12.42
CA SER A 420 -12.67 0.13 -13.76
C SER A 420 -14.00 -0.57 -13.97
N LEU A 421 -14.13 -1.85 -13.61
CA LEU A 421 -15.39 -2.57 -13.67
C LEU A 421 -16.50 -1.81 -12.92
N TRP A 422 -16.18 -1.29 -11.74
CA TRP A 422 -17.18 -0.72 -10.84
C TRP A 422 -17.55 0.72 -11.18
N PHE A 423 -16.55 1.55 -11.46
CA PHE A 423 -16.71 2.99 -11.55
C PHE A 423 -16.65 3.51 -12.99
N VAL A 424 -16.04 2.76 -13.91
CA VAL A 424 -16.09 3.06 -15.34
C VAL A 424 -17.22 2.30 -16.01
N TYR A 425 -17.31 0.99 -15.77
CA TYR A 425 -18.22 0.11 -16.51
C TYR A 425 -19.55 -0.21 -15.81
N HIS A 426 -19.69 0.18 -14.54
CA HIS A 426 -20.90 -0.02 -13.72
C HIS A 426 -21.30 -1.50 -13.56
N LEU A 427 -20.31 -2.40 -13.50
CA LEU A 427 -20.50 -3.83 -13.33
C LEU A 427 -19.97 -4.28 -11.96
N ARG A 428 -20.91 -4.52 -11.03
CA ARG A 428 -20.65 -4.91 -9.64
C ARG A 428 -21.24 -6.29 -9.35
N CYS A 429 -20.70 -7.31 -10.00
CA CYS A 429 -21.06 -8.70 -9.72
C CYS A 429 -19.82 -9.61 -9.79
N HIS A 430 -19.85 -10.67 -9.01
CA HIS A 430 -18.93 -11.79 -9.17
C HIS A 430 -19.39 -12.63 -10.39
N PRO A 431 -18.49 -13.15 -11.25
CA PRO A 431 -18.87 -13.89 -12.46
C PRO A 431 -19.93 -14.98 -12.22
N GLU A 432 -19.73 -15.80 -11.18
CA GLU A 432 -20.64 -16.92 -10.84
C GLU A 432 -21.97 -16.48 -10.21
N GLN A 433 -22.05 -15.25 -9.69
CA GLN A 433 -23.24 -14.70 -9.04
C GLN A 433 -23.83 -13.54 -9.86
N CYS A 434 -23.33 -13.32 -11.07
CA CYS A 434 -23.78 -12.25 -11.92
C CYS A 434 -25.12 -12.64 -12.56
N PRO A 435 -26.10 -11.72 -12.59
CA PRO A 435 -27.35 -11.95 -13.29
C PRO A 435 -27.11 -12.38 -14.76
N PRO A 436 -27.90 -13.32 -15.31
CA PRO A 436 -27.68 -13.85 -16.67
C PRO A 436 -27.53 -12.76 -17.74
N GLU A 437 -28.29 -11.67 -17.64
CA GLU A 437 -28.24 -10.53 -18.57
C GLU A 437 -26.94 -9.71 -18.51
N LYS A 438 -26.11 -9.92 -17.48
CA LYS A 438 -24.82 -9.24 -17.28
C LYS A 438 -23.62 -10.17 -17.41
N GLN A 439 -23.81 -11.48 -17.64
CA GLN A 439 -22.71 -12.44 -17.70
C GLN A 439 -21.73 -12.11 -18.83
N ASP A 440 -22.24 -11.79 -20.03
CA ASP A 440 -21.41 -11.43 -21.19
C ASP A 440 -20.68 -10.08 -21.03
N LYS A 441 -21.09 -9.26 -20.05
CA LYS A 441 -20.51 -7.92 -19.85
C LYS A 441 -19.11 -7.98 -19.23
N LEU A 442 -18.80 -9.01 -18.46
CA LEU A 442 -17.42 -9.23 -17.99
C LEU A 442 -16.48 -9.48 -19.17
N GLU A 443 -16.89 -10.35 -20.09
CA GLU A 443 -16.11 -10.64 -21.30
C GLU A 443 -15.98 -9.40 -22.19
N GLU A 444 -17.08 -8.67 -22.40
CA GLU A 444 -17.07 -7.42 -23.16
C GLU A 444 -16.08 -6.41 -22.57
N PHE A 445 -16.03 -6.28 -21.23
CA PHE A 445 -15.07 -5.41 -20.55
C PHE A 445 -13.62 -5.85 -20.79
N HIS A 446 -13.33 -7.14 -20.64
CA HIS A 446 -12.00 -7.68 -20.90
C HIS A 446 -11.53 -7.39 -22.34
N GLN A 447 -12.42 -7.57 -23.32
CA GLN A 447 -12.14 -7.25 -24.72
C GLN A 447 -11.85 -5.76 -24.94
N LYS A 448 -12.55 -4.85 -24.23
CA LYS A 448 -12.23 -3.41 -24.26
C LYS A 448 -10.83 -3.12 -23.72
N ILE A 449 -10.41 -3.76 -22.62
CA ILE A 449 -9.06 -3.61 -22.08
C ILE A 449 -8.00 -4.12 -23.07
N LEU A 450 -8.22 -5.29 -23.69
CA LEU A 450 -7.34 -5.80 -24.74
C LEU A 450 -7.26 -4.85 -25.95
N ALA A 451 -8.37 -4.23 -26.32
CA ALA A 451 -8.42 -3.29 -27.44
C ALA A 451 -7.58 -2.03 -27.16
N ILE A 452 -7.78 -1.36 -26.03
CA ILE A 452 -7.06 -0.12 -25.70
C ILE A 452 -5.57 -0.35 -25.43
N THR A 453 -5.18 -1.54 -24.99
CA THR A 453 -3.78 -1.93 -24.76
C THR A 453 -3.11 -2.58 -25.98
N SER A 454 -3.84 -2.78 -27.08
CA SER A 454 -3.30 -3.36 -28.32
C SER A 454 -2.15 -2.55 -28.92
N GLN A 455 -2.14 -1.23 -28.71
CA GLN A 455 -1.05 -0.34 -29.10
C GLN A 455 0.27 -0.69 -28.41
N VAL A 456 0.23 -1.06 -27.12
CA VAL A 456 1.41 -1.48 -26.36
C VAL A 456 1.96 -2.80 -26.90
N ARG A 457 1.06 -3.76 -27.19
CA ARG A 457 1.42 -5.07 -27.71
C ARG A 457 2.08 -5.06 -29.09
N LYS A 458 1.91 -3.96 -29.83
CA LYS A 458 2.51 -3.72 -31.15
C LYS A 458 3.79 -2.88 -31.05
N SER A 459 4.16 -2.41 -29.86
CA SER A 459 5.36 -1.60 -29.64
C SER A 459 6.62 -2.45 -29.79
N GLU A 460 7.65 -1.86 -30.40
CA GLU A 460 8.97 -2.47 -30.51
C GLU A 460 9.88 -2.14 -29.33
N LYS A 461 9.45 -1.23 -28.44
CA LYS A 461 10.24 -0.74 -27.30
C LYS A 461 9.61 -1.06 -25.93
N ASP A 462 8.30 -1.25 -25.88
CA ASP A 462 7.54 -1.39 -24.64
C ASP A 462 7.18 -2.85 -24.34
N GLY A 463 6.91 -3.15 -23.07
CA GLY A 463 6.36 -4.43 -22.63
C GLY A 463 5.02 -4.26 -21.93
N ILE A 464 4.28 -5.34 -21.75
CA ILE A 464 3.01 -5.34 -21.03
C ILE A 464 2.82 -6.62 -20.21
N PHE A 465 2.24 -6.46 -19.02
CA PHE A 465 1.76 -7.52 -18.17
C PHE A 465 0.30 -7.25 -17.78
N LEU A 466 -0.59 -8.10 -18.31
CA LEU A 466 -2.04 -7.93 -18.30
C LEU A 466 -2.72 -9.24 -17.88
N PRO A 467 -2.64 -9.64 -16.60
CA PRO A 467 -3.34 -10.82 -16.11
C PRO A 467 -4.86 -10.60 -16.09
N SER A 468 -5.61 -11.68 -16.28
CA SER A 468 -7.07 -11.68 -16.18
C SER A 468 -7.56 -11.78 -14.73
N CYS A 469 -7.11 -10.87 -13.87
CA CYS A 469 -7.37 -10.91 -12.42
C CYS A 469 -8.36 -9.84 -11.94
N PHE A 470 -9.18 -10.15 -10.94
CA PHE A 470 -9.96 -9.12 -10.23
C PHE A 470 -9.08 -8.32 -9.26
N ILE A 471 -8.29 -7.36 -9.76
CA ILE A 471 -7.29 -6.61 -8.95
C ILE A 471 -7.06 -5.20 -9.53
N HIS A 472 -6.71 -4.23 -8.66
CA HIS A 472 -6.43 -2.84 -9.07
C HIS A 472 -4.96 -2.42 -8.94
N SER A 473 -4.08 -3.23 -8.36
CA SER A 473 -2.64 -2.92 -8.33
C SER A 473 -1.81 -4.17 -8.35
N LEU A 474 -0.81 -4.18 -9.23
CA LEU A 474 0.13 -5.29 -9.39
C LEU A 474 1.50 -4.99 -8.76
N THR A 475 1.81 -3.73 -8.49
CA THR A 475 3.12 -3.33 -7.94
C THR A 475 3.11 -3.06 -6.43
N SER A 476 1.94 -2.76 -5.85
CA SER A 476 1.84 -2.24 -4.47
C SER A 476 2.07 -3.27 -3.36
N PHE A 477 1.89 -4.57 -3.64
CA PHE A 477 1.96 -5.61 -2.62
C PHE A 477 2.85 -6.76 -3.05
N GLY A 478 3.50 -7.43 -2.09
CA GLY A 478 4.37 -8.57 -2.35
C GLY A 478 3.68 -9.64 -3.20
N TYR A 479 2.48 -10.06 -2.78
CA TYR A 479 1.74 -11.12 -3.47
C TYR A 479 1.30 -10.72 -4.89
N THR A 480 0.93 -9.47 -5.15
CA THR A 480 0.56 -9.05 -6.51
C THR A 480 1.77 -8.88 -7.42
N TRP A 481 2.92 -8.55 -6.82
CA TRP A 481 4.21 -8.44 -7.51
C TRP A 481 4.80 -9.80 -7.90
N THR A 482 4.61 -10.83 -7.07
CA THR A 482 5.29 -12.13 -7.22
C THR A 482 4.39 -13.31 -7.59
N ASP A 483 3.11 -13.32 -7.21
CA ASP A 483 2.33 -14.57 -7.18
C ASP A 483 1.34 -14.70 -8.34
N TYR A 484 0.94 -13.59 -8.96
CA TYR A 484 0.06 -13.62 -10.13
C TYR A 484 0.88 -13.88 -11.39
N LEU A 485 0.57 -14.98 -12.07
CA LEU A 485 1.37 -15.49 -13.17
C LEU A 485 0.60 -15.41 -14.48
N VAL A 486 1.28 -14.93 -15.52
CA VAL A 486 0.82 -15.01 -16.90
C VAL A 486 1.80 -15.91 -17.64
N SER A 487 1.30 -17.02 -18.21
CA SER A 487 2.16 -18.05 -18.82
C SER A 487 3.32 -18.49 -17.91
N GLY A 488 3.05 -18.66 -16.60
CA GLY A 488 4.04 -19.06 -15.59
C GLY A 488 5.06 -17.98 -15.20
N THR A 489 4.93 -16.74 -15.68
CA THR A 489 5.84 -15.64 -15.35
C THR A 489 5.12 -14.61 -14.47
N SER A 490 5.74 -14.17 -13.38
CA SER A 490 5.22 -13.10 -12.52
C SER A 490 5.52 -11.71 -13.09
N LEU A 491 4.81 -10.69 -12.62
CA LEU A 491 5.11 -9.30 -12.99
C LEU A 491 6.57 -8.94 -12.66
N ARG A 492 7.07 -9.33 -11.47
CA ARG A 492 8.47 -9.12 -11.07
C ARG A 492 9.45 -9.63 -12.13
N ASP A 493 9.30 -10.89 -12.51
CA ASP A 493 10.24 -11.55 -13.41
C ASP A 493 10.11 -11.01 -14.84
N ALA A 494 8.88 -10.75 -15.28
CA ALA A 494 8.59 -10.16 -16.59
C ALA A 494 9.24 -8.77 -16.72
N PHE A 495 8.99 -7.90 -15.74
CA PHE A 495 9.56 -6.56 -15.71
C PHE A 495 11.08 -6.59 -15.63
N HIS A 496 11.67 -7.39 -14.73
CA HIS A 496 13.13 -7.48 -14.61
C HIS A 496 13.79 -7.93 -15.93
N LYS A 497 13.23 -8.94 -16.60
CA LYS A 497 13.79 -9.45 -17.86
C LYS A 497 13.71 -8.42 -18.98
N TRP A 498 12.60 -7.70 -19.10
CA TRP A 498 12.47 -6.59 -20.06
C TRP A 498 13.44 -5.45 -19.71
N TYR A 499 13.46 -5.00 -18.46
CA TYR A 499 14.30 -3.89 -17.98
C TYR A 499 15.79 -4.15 -18.20
N THR A 500 16.23 -5.41 -18.06
CA THR A 500 17.63 -5.81 -18.27
C THR A 500 17.95 -6.19 -19.72
N GLY A 501 16.98 -6.12 -20.64
CA GLY A 501 17.14 -6.53 -22.03
C GLY A 501 17.28 -8.05 -22.24
N LYS A 502 17.04 -8.87 -21.21
CA LYS A 502 17.04 -10.34 -21.31
C LYS A 502 15.85 -10.85 -22.13
N THR A 503 14.74 -10.12 -22.10
CA THR A 503 13.57 -10.34 -22.97
C THR A 503 13.43 -9.12 -23.88
N PRO A 504 13.52 -9.28 -25.22
CA PRO A 504 13.24 -8.19 -26.15
C PRO A 504 11.81 -7.67 -26.01
N ALA A 505 11.61 -6.37 -26.17
CA ALA A 505 10.30 -5.72 -26.01
C ALA A 505 9.21 -6.34 -26.91
N VAL A 506 9.53 -6.66 -28.16
CA VAL A 506 8.62 -7.31 -29.13
C VAL A 506 7.97 -8.61 -28.62
N VAL A 507 8.59 -9.30 -27.66
CA VAL A 507 8.08 -10.53 -27.04
C VAL A 507 7.77 -10.37 -25.55
N ALA A 508 7.94 -9.19 -24.97
CA ALA A 508 7.60 -8.87 -23.59
C ALA A 508 6.08 -8.60 -23.42
N ASN A 509 5.27 -9.50 -23.98
CA ASN A 509 3.82 -9.39 -24.09
C ASN A 509 3.16 -10.52 -23.30
N TYR A 510 2.76 -10.20 -22.06
CA TYR A 510 2.14 -11.15 -21.13
C TYR A 510 0.67 -10.77 -20.95
N PHE A 511 -0.24 -11.55 -21.53
CA PHE A 511 -1.68 -11.43 -21.29
C PHE A 511 -2.35 -12.80 -21.28
N ASP A 512 -3.42 -12.94 -20.50
CA ASP A 512 -4.18 -14.19 -20.41
C ASP A 512 -5.45 -14.14 -21.24
N LYS A 513 -6.07 -15.31 -21.37
CA LYS A 513 -7.47 -15.43 -21.77
C LYS A 513 -8.40 -14.96 -20.66
N PRO A 514 -9.69 -14.73 -20.96
CA PRO A 514 -10.71 -14.37 -19.98
C PRO A 514 -10.78 -15.23 -18.72
N TYR A 515 -11.44 -14.70 -17.68
CA TYR A 515 -11.87 -15.50 -16.53
C TYR A 515 -12.62 -16.76 -17.01
N PRO A 516 -12.39 -17.95 -16.42
CA PRO A 516 -11.61 -18.23 -15.21
C PRO A 516 -10.19 -18.77 -15.45
N GLU A 517 -9.60 -18.56 -16.63
CA GLU A 517 -8.45 -19.38 -17.05
C GLU A 517 -7.14 -19.15 -16.29
N ASN A 518 -6.98 -18.03 -15.59
CA ASN A 518 -5.79 -17.81 -14.75
C ASN A 518 -6.04 -18.30 -13.30
N PRO A 519 -5.47 -19.45 -12.89
CA PRO A 519 -5.70 -20.04 -11.58
C PRO A 519 -5.00 -19.31 -10.43
N THR A 520 -4.09 -18.37 -10.74
CA THR A 520 -3.37 -17.58 -9.73
C THR A 520 -4.12 -16.31 -9.32
N CYS A 521 -5.15 -15.94 -10.08
CA CYS A 521 -5.93 -14.73 -9.83
C CYS A 521 -6.87 -14.86 -8.62
N PRO A 522 -7.14 -13.76 -7.89
CA PRO A 522 -7.95 -13.77 -6.68
C PRO A 522 -9.46 -13.68 -7.01
N TRP A 523 -10.01 -14.66 -7.71
CA TRP A 523 -11.44 -14.73 -8.02
C TRP A 523 -12.26 -15.42 -6.94
N THR A 524 -11.81 -15.45 -5.70
CA THR A 524 -12.61 -16.04 -4.62
C THR A 524 -13.75 -15.10 -4.24
N ILE A 525 -14.92 -15.66 -3.94
CA ILE A 525 -16.06 -14.88 -3.47
C ILE A 525 -15.73 -14.09 -2.19
N GLU A 526 -14.88 -14.64 -1.32
CA GLU A 526 -14.39 -13.97 -0.12
C GLU A 526 -13.59 -12.70 -0.47
N PHE A 527 -12.67 -12.79 -1.43
CA PHE A 527 -11.91 -11.63 -1.88
C PHE A 527 -12.82 -10.58 -2.52
N TYR A 528 -13.73 -11.01 -3.40
CA TYR A 528 -14.73 -10.13 -4.01
C TYR A 528 -15.57 -9.39 -2.96
N ASN A 529 -16.04 -10.10 -1.93
CA ASN A 529 -16.84 -9.51 -0.85
C ASN A 529 -16.03 -8.50 -0.02
N ARG A 530 -14.75 -8.77 0.26
CA ARG A 530 -13.88 -7.79 0.95
C ARG A 530 -13.69 -6.51 0.14
N VAL A 531 -13.43 -6.64 -1.16
CA VAL A 531 -13.35 -5.48 -2.07
C VAL A 531 -14.67 -4.73 -2.06
N THR A 532 -15.79 -5.47 -2.12
CA THR A 532 -17.13 -4.90 -2.14
C THR A 532 -17.48 -4.14 -0.87
N GLN A 533 -17.19 -4.70 0.29
CA GLN A 533 -17.41 -4.04 1.57
C GLN A 533 -16.58 -2.75 1.68
N ARG A 534 -15.31 -2.79 1.26
CA ARG A 534 -14.42 -1.63 1.28
C ARG A 534 -14.90 -0.52 0.35
N LEU A 535 -15.37 -0.87 -0.84
CA LEU A 535 -15.76 0.10 -1.87
C LEU A 535 -17.23 0.51 -1.80
N GLY A 536 -18.07 -0.26 -1.11
CA GLY A 536 -19.53 -0.03 -1.04
C GLY A 536 -19.94 1.29 -0.41
N ALA A 537 -19.05 1.93 0.35
CA ALA A 537 -19.26 3.27 0.91
C ALA A 537 -19.06 4.41 -0.13
N TYR A 538 -18.52 4.10 -1.31
CA TYR A 538 -18.20 5.08 -2.33
C TYR A 538 -19.18 4.99 -3.51
N GLU A 539 -20.00 6.02 -3.67
CA GLU A 539 -20.68 6.29 -4.93
C GLU A 539 -19.85 7.28 -5.75
N PHE A 540 -19.08 6.73 -6.68
CA PHE A 540 -18.27 7.51 -7.62
C PHE A 540 -19.02 7.55 -8.95
N TYR A 541 -20.02 8.43 -9.03
CA TYR A 541 -20.72 8.71 -10.28
C TYR A 541 -20.73 10.21 -10.48
N VAL A 542 -20.18 10.64 -11.62
CA VAL A 542 -20.37 12.00 -12.10
C VAL A 542 -21.82 12.08 -12.58
N GLN A 543 -22.64 12.87 -11.87
CA GLN A 543 -24.01 13.21 -12.26
C GLN A 543 -24.02 14.05 -13.54
#